data_AF-A0A5M4D0U6-F1
#
_entry.id   AF-A0A5M4D0U6-F1
#
_cell.length_a   1.000
_cell.length_b   1.000
_cell.length_c   1.000
_cell.angle_alpha   90.00
_cell.angle_beta   90.00
_cell.angle_gamma   90.00
#
_symmetry.space_group_name_H-M   'P 1'
#
loop_
_entity.id
_entity.type
_entity.pdbx_description
1 polymer ?
#
loop_
_entity_poly.entity_id
_entity_poly.type
_entity_poly.pdbx_seq_one_letter_code
_entity_poly.pdbx_strand_id
1 'polypeptide(L)'
;MPGTVAFFAWMFCGVHPGLITQPNDALAAWVSDQYDAARNGAALEYAHVTWRVEEVFVPPTAQLQALRRRVAGHPDHPERYTLEAYERRLNRGPDIAHYDIWLGSRSFFRQNLVGADGLIEDIVVRPGLSWSYLESSRHLNLVDLSANKSPEGYNYQPRDHQIRGTLAGFAYGAFSITVPGAPLALQTLAVDSDRWRAVFASEDAGLSLGLEGSWDADAHRGTADLAIILACDPAPVEVGRKWTFTDWEENDILAPQLCRVQTSYAPSGQAESIHTLEIVELITQGDFSFITTPPNPRAQSDSVRGPLVIQTVHKVSGGLNPSIVTVFDSTGSQLAEIPERDFDRNREQRLLSMSVLIGVPGVVAVVIGGALWRRMRGSQS
;
A
#
# COMPACT_ATOMS: atom_id res chain seq x y z
N MET A 1 -4.23 -9.40 34.08
CA MET A 1 -5.44 -10.15 34.50
C MET A 1 -5.95 -10.93 33.28
N PRO A 2 -5.63 -12.23 33.14
CA PRO A 2 -5.87 -12.99 31.90
C PRO A 2 -7.33 -13.47 31.70
N GLY A 3 -8.17 -13.40 32.73
CA GLY A 3 -9.51 -14.02 32.72
C GLY A 3 -10.63 -13.21 32.05
N THR A 4 -10.43 -11.93 31.76
CA THR A 4 -11.53 -11.04 31.31
C THR A 4 -11.70 -11.02 29.79
N VAL A 5 -10.64 -11.34 29.02
CA VAL A 5 -10.67 -11.29 27.55
C VAL A 5 -11.45 -12.48 26.95
N ALA A 6 -11.33 -13.66 27.57
CA ALA A 6 -11.99 -14.88 27.09
C ALA A 6 -13.54 -14.80 27.12
N PHE A 7 -14.11 -14.02 28.03
CA PHE A 7 -15.58 -13.94 28.19
C PHE A 7 -16.24 -13.00 27.17
N PHE A 8 -15.53 -11.99 26.66
CA PHE A 8 -16.08 -11.05 25.67
C PHE A 8 -16.04 -11.59 24.23
N ALA A 9 -15.09 -12.47 23.89
CA ALA A 9 -15.05 -13.11 22.57
C ALA A 9 -16.29 -13.99 22.31
N TRP A 10 -16.90 -14.54 23.36
CA TRP A 10 -18.08 -15.40 23.26
C TRP A 10 -19.40 -14.66 23.05
N MET A 11 -19.50 -13.37 23.41
CA MET A 11 -20.77 -12.62 23.35
C MET A 11 -21.01 -11.91 22.01
N PHE A 12 -19.98 -11.73 21.17
CA PHE A 12 -20.11 -11.02 19.89
C PHE A 12 -20.50 -11.89 18.70
N CYS A 13 -20.49 -13.21 18.86
CA CYS A 13 -20.93 -14.15 17.84
C CYS A 13 -22.22 -14.78 18.36
N GLY A 14 -23.34 -14.67 17.65
CA GLY A 14 -24.63 -15.30 18.01
C GLY A 14 -24.58 -16.83 17.96
N VAL A 15 -23.68 -17.45 18.74
CA VAL A 15 -23.46 -18.88 18.82
C VAL A 15 -24.61 -19.46 19.61
N HIS A 16 -25.48 -20.19 18.91
CA HIS A 16 -26.35 -21.13 19.57
C HIS A 16 -25.46 -22.11 20.37
N PRO A 17 -25.72 -22.35 21.67
CA PRO A 17 -24.94 -23.28 22.49
C PRO A 17 -24.96 -24.75 22.02
N GLY A 18 -25.52 -25.04 20.83
CA GLY A 18 -25.61 -26.38 20.28
C GLY A 18 -24.35 -26.73 19.49
N LEU A 19 -23.57 -27.68 20.02
CA LEU A 19 -22.56 -28.49 19.32
C LEU A 19 -21.34 -27.74 18.76
N ILE A 20 -20.60 -27.04 19.62
CA ILE A 20 -19.17 -26.82 19.34
C ILE A 20 -18.47 -28.17 19.48
N THR A 21 -18.05 -28.76 18.36
CA THR A 21 -17.21 -29.95 18.36
C THR A 21 -15.74 -29.56 18.50
N GLN A 22 -14.94 -30.43 19.13
CA GLN A 22 -13.48 -30.26 19.10
C GLN A 22 -13.01 -30.29 17.64
N PRO A 23 -12.15 -29.36 17.20
CA PRO A 23 -11.63 -29.39 15.84
C PRO A 23 -10.92 -30.72 15.60
N ASN A 24 -11.12 -31.30 14.41
CA ASN A 24 -10.36 -32.47 14.02
C ASN A 24 -8.89 -32.08 13.78
N ASP A 25 -7.98 -33.05 13.90
CA ASP A 25 -6.53 -32.80 13.74
C ASP A 25 -6.17 -32.22 12.36
N ALA A 26 -6.95 -32.57 11.33
CA ALA A 26 -6.75 -32.08 9.96
C ALA A 26 -7.00 -30.58 9.82
N LEU A 27 -8.09 -30.06 10.41
CA LEU A 27 -8.38 -28.63 10.41
C LEU A 27 -7.31 -27.86 11.20
N ALA A 28 -6.91 -28.37 12.36
CA ALA A 28 -5.86 -27.73 13.16
C ALA A 28 -4.53 -27.65 12.41
N ALA A 29 -4.13 -28.73 11.73
CA ALA A 29 -2.94 -28.76 10.88
C ALA A 29 -3.06 -27.75 9.72
N TRP A 30 -4.19 -27.77 8.99
CA TRP A 30 -4.42 -26.83 7.89
C TRP A 30 -4.38 -25.37 8.34
N VAL A 31 -5.03 -25.02 9.47
CA VAL A 31 -4.99 -23.66 10.04
C VAL A 31 -3.56 -23.24 10.36
N SER A 32 -2.76 -24.13 10.94
CA SER A 32 -1.34 -23.86 11.23
C SER A 32 -0.55 -23.63 9.94
N ASP A 33 -0.72 -24.49 8.95
CA ASP A 33 -0.01 -24.41 7.67
C ASP A 33 -0.36 -23.12 6.92
N GLN A 34 -1.63 -22.74 6.88
CA GLN A 34 -2.07 -21.48 6.25
C GLN A 34 -1.55 -20.25 7.00
N TYR A 35 -1.57 -20.28 8.34
CA TYR A 35 -1.02 -19.21 9.16
C TYR A 35 0.48 -19.01 8.91
N ASP A 36 1.25 -20.09 8.90
CA ASP A 36 2.69 -20.04 8.63
C ASP A 36 3.00 -19.63 7.20
N ALA A 37 2.23 -20.11 6.21
CA ALA A 37 2.37 -19.72 4.81
C ALA A 37 2.08 -18.22 4.61
N ALA A 38 1.00 -17.70 5.21
CA ALA A 38 0.66 -16.28 5.16
C ALA A 38 1.75 -15.41 5.77
N ARG A 39 2.32 -15.82 6.92
CA ARG A 39 3.40 -15.11 7.61
C ARG A 39 4.70 -15.06 6.81
N ASN A 40 5.05 -16.15 6.13
CA ASN A 40 6.25 -16.22 5.31
C ASN A 40 6.06 -15.54 3.95
N GLY A 41 4.81 -15.21 3.59
CA GLY A 41 4.42 -14.63 2.32
C GLY A 41 4.35 -15.70 1.22
N ALA A 42 3.54 -15.42 0.18
CA ALA A 42 3.53 -16.26 -1.00
C ALA A 42 4.90 -16.19 -1.68
N ALA A 43 5.54 -17.36 -1.89
CA ALA A 43 6.82 -17.50 -2.58
C ALA A 43 6.65 -17.33 -4.10
N LEU A 44 6.12 -16.18 -4.50
CA LEU A 44 5.81 -15.88 -5.88
C LEU A 44 7.04 -15.34 -6.56
N GLU A 45 7.49 -16.09 -7.55
CA GLU A 45 8.56 -15.69 -8.42
C GLU A 45 8.07 -15.71 -9.87
N TYR A 46 8.42 -14.66 -10.61
CA TYR A 46 8.09 -14.56 -12.03
C TYR A 46 6.59 -14.70 -12.28
N ALA A 47 5.80 -13.86 -11.60
CA ALA A 47 4.37 -13.75 -11.79
C ALA A 47 3.98 -12.32 -12.21
N HIS A 48 2.92 -12.20 -13.00
CA HIS A 48 2.24 -10.95 -13.31
C HIS A 48 0.87 -11.00 -12.65
N VAL A 49 0.59 -9.98 -11.84
CA VAL A 49 -0.62 -9.89 -11.05
C VAL A 49 -1.22 -8.50 -11.20
N THR A 50 -2.47 -8.44 -11.63
CA THR A 50 -3.22 -7.20 -11.68
C THR A 50 -4.39 -7.23 -10.71
N TRP A 51 -4.62 -6.10 -10.05
CA TRP A 51 -5.83 -5.90 -9.28
C TRP A 51 -6.26 -4.44 -9.34
N ARG A 52 -7.54 -4.21 -9.14
CA ARG A 52 -8.09 -2.87 -8.95
C ARG A 52 -8.45 -2.65 -7.49
N VAL A 53 -8.40 -1.39 -7.07
CA VAL A 53 -8.83 -0.93 -5.75
C VAL A 53 -9.90 0.13 -5.93
N GLU A 54 -11.06 -0.11 -5.35
CA GLU A 54 -12.17 0.84 -5.30
C GLU A 54 -12.24 1.42 -3.88
N GLU A 55 -11.89 2.69 -3.75
CA GLU A 55 -12.01 3.43 -2.50
C GLU A 55 -13.42 4.01 -2.39
N VAL A 56 -14.23 3.41 -1.51
CA VAL A 56 -15.68 3.65 -1.42
C VAL A 56 -16.04 4.49 -0.18
N PHE A 57 -15.13 4.64 0.77
CA PHE A 57 -15.41 5.38 2.01
C PHE A 57 -15.76 6.84 1.75
N VAL A 58 -16.88 7.28 2.34
CA VAL A 58 -17.24 8.67 2.54
C VAL A 58 -17.70 8.84 3.99
N PRO A 59 -17.14 9.80 4.74
CA PRO A 59 -17.53 9.98 6.14
C PRO A 59 -19.00 10.44 6.25
N PRO A 60 -19.66 10.20 7.40
CA PRO A 60 -21.01 10.67 7.64
C PRO A 60 -21.18 12.17 7.35
N THR A 61 -22.37 12.57 6.87
CA THR A 61 -22.66 13.95 6.44
C THR A 61 -22.22 15.01 7.46
N ALA A 62 -22.43 14.78 8.75
CA ALA A 62 -22.03 15.72 9.79
C ALA A 62 -20.50 15.91 9.85
N GLN A 63 -19.73 14.83 9.72
CA GLN A 63 -18.27 14.87 9.72
C GLN A 63 -17.75 15.54 8.44
N LEU A 64 -18.33 15.23 7.28
CA LEU A 64 -17.96 15.88 6.02
C LEU A 64 -18.25 17.39 6.05
N GLN A 65 -19.39 17.80 6.61
CA GLN A 65 -19.70 19.23 6.79
C GLN A 65 -18.74 19.92 7.75
N ALA A 66 -18.31 19.23 8.82
CA ALA A 66 -17.28 19.76 9.71
C ALA A 66 -15.94 19.93 8.96
N LEU A 67 -15.54 18.95 8.15
CA LEU A 67 -14.33 19.02 7.33
C LEU A 67 -14.39 20.17 6.31
N ARG A 68 -15.52 20.34 5.60
CA ARG A 68 -15.76 21.48 4.70
C ARG A 68 -15.54 22.82 5.39
N ARG A 69 -16.07 22.99 6.61
CA ARG A 69 -15.90 24.22 7.39
C ARG A 69 -14.45 24.47 7.81
N ARG A 70 -13.70 23.42 8.17
CA ARG A 70 -12.28 23.55 8.51
C ARG A 70 -11.42 23.96 7.32
N VAL A 71 -11.71 23.43 6.14
CA VAL A 71 -10.96 23.71 4.91
C VAL A 71 -11.38 25.04 4.26
N ALA A 72 -12.62 25.49 4.47
CA ALA A 72 -13.17 26.69 3.85
C ALA A 72 -12.29 27.94 4.11
N GLY A 73 -11.88 28.61 3.03
CA GLY A 73 -11.04 29.81 3.09
C GLY A 73 -9.55 29.56 3.38
N HIS A 74 -9.13 28.30 3.48
CA HIS A 74 -7.74 27.91 3.77
C HIS A 74 -7.16 27.09 2.61
N PRO A 75 -6.58 27.73 1.57
CA PRO A 75 -6.10 27.04 0.37
C PRO A 75 -4.99 26.01 0.64
N ASP A 76 -4.18 26.23 1.67
CA ASP A 76 -3.06 25.35 2.07
C ASP A 76 -3.43 24.40 3.23
N HIS A 77 -4.73 24.22 3.52
CA HIS A 77 -5.17 23.34 4.61
C HIS A 77 -4.73 21.88 4.33
N PRO A 78 -4.09 21.18 5.29
CA PRO A 78 -3.54 19.84 5.04
C PRO A 78 -4.62 18.81 4.63
N GLU A 79 -5.83 18.92 5.18
CA GLU A 79 -6.96 18.01 4.84
C GLU A 79 -7.67 18.36 3.51
N ARG A 80 -7.17 19.33 2.72
CA ARG A 80 -7.83 19.75 1.48
C ARG A 80 -7.94 18.59 0.47
N TYR A 81 -6.86 17.86 0.26
CA TYR A 81 -6.86 16.70 -0.65
C TYR A 81 -7.82 15.60 -0.19
N THR A 82 -7.93 15.38 1.13
CA THR A 82 -8.88 14.44 1.72
C THR A 82 -10.32 14.86 1.46
N LEU A 83 -10.64 16.16 1.63
CA LEU A 83 -11.96 16.70 1.31
C LEU A 83 -12.28 16.53 -0.18
N GLU A 84 -11.34 16.89 -1.06
CA GLU A 84 -11.50 16.76 -2.51
C GLU A 84 -11.76 15.30 -2.93
N ALA A 85 -11.09 14.32 -2.29
CA ALA A 85 -11.35 12.91 -2.52
C ALA A 85 -12.79 12.50 -2.12
N TYR A 86 -13.25 12.87 -0.92
CA TYR A 86 -14.63 12.58 -0.50
C TYR A 86 -15.67 13.25 -1.39
N GLU A 87 -15.41 14.47 -1.85
CA GLU A 87 -16.31 15.16 -2.77
C GLU A 87 -16.33 14.53 -4.16
N ARG A 88 -15.19 14.05 -4.68
CA ARG A 88 -15.18 13.25 -5.90
C ARG A 88 -16.02 11.99 -5.74
N ARG A 89 -15.83 11.25 -4.63
CA ARG A 89 -16.57 10.01 -4.37
C ARG A 89 -18.08 10.19 -4.29
N LEU A 90 -18.53 11.24 -3.62
CA LEU A 90 -19.95 11.59 -3.55
C LEU A 90 -20.57 11.92 -4.91
N ASN A 91 -19.81 12.56 -5.78
CA ASN A 91 -20.32 13.08 -7.05
C ASN A 91 -20.18 12.09 -8.22
N ARG A 92 -19.12 11.28 -8.21
CA ARG A 92 -18.70 10.45 -9.36
C ARG A 92 -18.71 8.95 -9.07
N GLY A 93 -18.93 8.54 -7.82
CA GLY A 93 -18.72 7.16 -7.38
C GLY A 93 -17.29 6.91 -6.91
N PRO A 94 -16.93 5.66 -6.58
CA PRO A 94 -15.65 5.30 -5.98
C PRO A 94 -14.42 5.85 -6.73
N ASP A 95 -13.36 6.18 -5.98
CA ASP A 95 -12.06 6.43 -6.59
C ASP A 95 -11.45 5.07 -6.96
N ILE A 96 -11.12 4.84 -8.24
CA ILE A 96 -10.61 3.54 -8.72
C ILE A 96 -9.12 3.67 -9.05
N ALA A 97 -8.30 2.80 -8.48
CA ALA A 97 -6.89 2.65 -8.84
C ALA A 97 -6.61 1.26 -9.41
N HIS A 98 -5.74 1.17 -10.41
CA HIS A 98 -5.30 -0.09 -11.00
C HIS A 98 -3.84 -0.35 -10.65
N TYR A 99 -3.57 -1.54 -10.13
CA TYR A 99 -2.24 -2.04 -9.84
C TYR A 99 -1.92 -3.12 -10.84
N ASP A 100 -0.76 -2.97 -11.47
CA ASP A 100 -0.20 -3.92 -12.40
C ASP A 100 1.23 -4.24 -11.92
N ILE A 101 1.40 -5.45 -11.39
CA ILE A 101 2.60 -5.87 -10.69
C ILE A 101 3.25 -7.04 -11.42
N TRP A 102 4.53 -6.89 -11.74
CA TRP A 102 5.39 -8.00 -12.13
C TRP A 102 6.31 -8.32 -10.97
N LEU A 103 6.30 -9.56 -10.53
CA LEU A 103 7.15 -10.09 -9.47
C LEU A 103 8.31 -10.84 -10.11
N GLY A 104 9.53 -10.51 -9.71
CA GLY A 104 10.74 -11.28 -10.00
C GLY A 104 10.99 -12.28 -8.87
N SER A 105 12.27 -12.54 -8.56
CA SER A 105 12.63 -13.36 -7.38
C SER A 105 12.61 -12.54 -6.09
N ARG A 106 12.21 -13.16 -4.97
CA ARG A 106 12.17 -12.55 -3.63
C ARG A 106 11.49 -11.17 -3.63
N SER A 107 12.26 -10.09 -3.53
CA SER A 107 11.83 -8.69 -3.35
C SER A 107 11.93 -7.85 -4.63
N PHE A 108 12.10 -8.47 -5.80
CA PHE A 108 12.18 -7.74 -7.05
C PHE A 108 10.80 -7.59 -7.63
N PHE A 109 10.45 -6.38 -8.03
CA PHE A 109 9.15 -6.13 -8.61
C PHE A 109 9.22 -4.95 -9.57
N ARG A 110 8.26 -4.92 -10.49
CA ARG A 110 7.78 -3.70 -11.13
C ARG A 110 6.35 -3.48 -10.63
N GLN A 111 6.05 -2.26 -10.22
CA GLN A 111 4.71 -1.79 -9.92
C GLN A 111 4.38 -0.67 -10.89
N ASN A 112 3.31 -0.84 -11.66
CA ASN A 112 2.66 0.22 -12.38
C ASN A 112 1.30 0.50 -11.69
N LEU A 113 1.14 1.72 -11.20
CA LEU A 113 -0.06 2.19 -10.52
C LEU A 113 -0.69 3.29 -11.37
N VAL A 114 -1.95 3.09 -11.76
CA VAL A 114 -2.80 4.14 -12.33
C VAL A 114 -3.79 4.57 -11.26
N GLY A 115 -3.63 5.78 -10.73
CA GLY A 115 -4.50 6.35 -9.70
C GLY A 115 -5.86 6.79 -10.24
N ALA A 116 -6.79 7.07 -9.32
CA ALA A 116 -8.15 7.53 -9.65
C ALA A 116 -8.22 8.89 -10.36
N ASP A 117 -7.16 9.69 -10.23
CA ASP A 117 -6.96 10.94 -10.96
C ASP A 117 -6.30 10.75 -12.33
N GLY A 118 -6.04 9.49 -12.72
CA GLY A 118 -5.32 9.12 -13.94
C GLY A 118 -3.81 9.31 -13.86
N LEU A 119 -3.26 9.71 -12.71
CA LEU A 119 -1.82 9.82 -12.54
C LEU A 119 -1.17 8.44 -12.50
N ILE A 120 -0.04 8.34 -13.19
CA ILE A 120 0.72 7.09 -13.29
C ILE A 120 1.98 7.19 -12.44
N GLU A 121 2.16 6.21 -11.57
CA GLU A 121 3.39 5.96 -10.82
C GLU A 121 3.93 4.58 -11.21
N ASP A 122 5.18 4.52 -11.63
CA ASP A 122 5.83 3.30 -12.12
C ASP A 122 7.14 3.12 -11.37
N ILE A 123 7.32 1.98 -10.72
CA ILE A 123 8.47 1.70 -9.85
C ILE A 123 9.01 0.32 -10.17
N VAL A 124 10.30 0.24 -10.41
CA VAL A 124 11.05 -1.00 -10.52
C VAL A 124 12.07 -1.10 -9.40
N VAL A 125 12.03 -2.22 -8.70
CA VAL A 125 13.01 -2.60 -7.68
C VAL A 125 13.72 -3.86 -8.13
N ARG A 126 15.04 -3.78 -8.29
CA ARG A 126 15.91 -4.92 -8.61
C ARG A 126 17.33 -4.68 -8.07
N PRO A 127 18.17 -5.72 -7.97
CA PRO A 127 19.56 -5.54 -7.57
C PRO A 127 20.30 -4.67 -8.58
N GLY A 128 21.22 -3.86 -8.07
CA GLY A 128 21.98 -2.92 -8.88
C GLY A 128 21.16 -1.68 -9.19
N LEU A 129 20.25 -1.75 -10.16
CA LEU A 129 19.57 -0.56 -10.69
C LEU A 129 18.04 -0.63 -10.51
N SER A 130 17.53 0.17 -9.59
CA SER A 130 16.09 0.45 -9.47
C SER A 130 15.75 1.74 -10.18
N TRP A 131 14.49 1.90 -10.56
CA TRP A 131 14.04 3.15 -11.15
C TRP A 131 12.60 3.46 -10.78
N SER A 132 12.25 4.74 -10.80
CA SER A 132 10.86 5.16 -10.66
C SER A 132 10.53 6.30 -11.61
N TYR A 133 9.29 6.34 -12.06
CA TYR A 133 8.76 7.38 -12.92
C TYR A 133 7.41 7.84 -12.39
N LEU A 134 7.21 9.17 -12.33
CA LEU A 134 5.95 9.77 -11.94
C LEU A 134 5.47 10.72 -13.03
N GLU A 135 4.34 10.40 -13.66
CA GLU A 135 3.81 11.11 -14.82
C GLU A 135 3.54 12.60 -14.54
N SER A 136 3.04 12.92 -13.34
CA SER A 136 2.75 14.32 -12.96
C SER A 136 3.98 15.22 -12.95
N SER A 137 5.15 14.63 -12.67
CA SER A 137 6.43 15.33 -12.64
C SER A 137 7.25 15.16 -13.92
N ARG A 138 6.98 14.11 -14.72
CA ARG A 138 7.81 13.71 -15.87
C ARG A 138 9.27 13.47 -15.51
N HIS A 139 9.50 13.04 -14.27
CA HIS A 139 10.81 12.73 -13.71
C HIS A 139 11.04 11.22 -13.73
N LEU A 140 12.18 10.80 -14.25
CA LEU A 140 12.70 9.43 -14.13
C LEU A 140 13.84 9.41 -13.11
N ASN A 141 13.68 8.67 -12.02
CA ASN A 141 14.74 8.43 -11.05
C ASN A 141 15.42 7.10 -11.38
N LEU A 142 16.74 7.09 -11.43
CA LEU A 142 17.59 5.92 -11.57
C LEU A 142 18.42 5.79 -10.30
N VAL A 143 18.20 4.71 -9.55
CA VAL A 143 18.74 4.53 -8.20
C VAL A 143 19.63 3.30 -8.16
N ASP A 144 20.89 3.50 -7.79
CA ASP A 144 21.80 2.38 -7.55
C ASP A 144 21.60 1.84 -6.12
N LEU A 145 21.00 0.65 -6.02
CA LEU A 145 20.77 -0.08 -4.76
C LEU A 145 21.91 -1.05 -4.40
N SER A 146 23.01 -1.08 -5.16
CA SER A 146 24.18 -1.90 -4.80
C SER A 146 24.93 -1.37 -3.59
N ALA A 147 24.75 -0.08 -3.24
CA ALA A 147 25.29 0.47 -2.01
C ALA A 147 24.56 -0.13 -0.79
N ASN A 148 25.30 -0.43 0.29
CA ASN A 148 24.78 -1.04 1.53
C ASN A 148 23.62 -0.30 2.21
N LYS A 149 23.24 0.90 1.73
CA LYS A 149 22.13 1.69 2.25
C LYS A 149 21.41 2.37 1.08
N SER A 150 20.09 2.16 0.98
CA SER A 150 19.25 2.89 0.03
C SER A 150 19.37 4.40 0.25
N PRO A 151 19.47 5.21 -0.81
CA PRO A 151 19.44 6.66 -0.68
C PRO A 151 18.19 7.15 0.06
N GLU A 152 18.30 8.29 0.74
CA GLU A 152 17.18 8.88 1.47
C GLU A 152 16.00 9.15 0.52
N GLY A 153 14.79 8.78 0.92
CA GLY A 153 13.59 8.87 0.07
C GLY A 153 13.38 7.70 -0.89
N TYR A 154 14.34 6.78 -1.01
CA TYR A 154 14.27 5.61 -1.93
C TYR A 154 14.22 4.27 -1.17
N ASN A 155 13.57 4.25 -0.01
CA ASN A 155 13.26 3.01 0.69
C ASN A 155 11.98 2.38 0.12
N TYR A 156 12.14 1.34 -0.70
CA TYR A 156 11.02 0.62 -1.30
C TYR A 156 10.46 -0.53 -0.45
N GLN A 157 11.04 -0.82 0.72
CA GLN A 157 10.58 -1.90 1.60
C GLN A 157 9.11 -1.76 2.02
N PRO A 158 8.60 -0.57 2.41
CA PRO A 158 7.18 -0.44 2.76
C PRO A 158 6.25 -0.79 1.61
N ARG A 159 6.68 -0.51 0.37
CA ARG A 159 5.91 -0.79 -0.84
C ARG A 159 5.91 -2.28 -1.19
N ASP A 160 7.06 -2.94 -1.05
CA ASP A 160 7.13 -4.41 -1.14
C ASP A 160 6.22 -5.07 -0.08
N HIS A 161 6.26 -4.58 1.16
CA HIS A 161 5.38 -5.09 2.23
C HIS A 161 3.89 -4.88 1.90
N GLN A 162 3.52 -3.73 1.36
CA GLN A 162 2.14 -3.46 0.92
C GLN A 162 1.72 -4.43 -0.19
N ILE A 163 2.51 -4.57 -1.25
CA ILE A 163 2.23 -5.48 -2.38
C ILE A 163 2.07 -6.91 -1.86
N ARG A 164 3.03 -7.41 -1.09
CA ARG A 164 3.00 -8.78 -0.55
C ARG A 164 1.86 -8.99 0.44
N GLY A 165 1.54 -7.99 1.26
CA GLY A 165 0.40 -8.04 2.17
C GLY A 165 -0.93 -8.18 1.41
N THR A 166 -1.11 -7.41 0.33
CA THR A 166 -2.29 -7.54 -0.54
C THR A 166 -2.34 -8.88 -1.26
N LEU A 167 -1.22 -9.35 -1.82
CA LEU A 167 -1.16 -10.66 -2.47
C LEU A 167 -1.41 -11.81 -1.49
N ALA A 168 -0.92 -11.71 -0.26
CA ALA A 168 -1.24 -12.66 0.81
C ALA A 168 -2.73 -12.62 1.16
N GLY A 169 -3.37 -11.44 1.09
CA GLY A 169 -4.82 -11.30 1.20
C GLY A 169 -5.57 -12.14 0.18
N PHE A 170 -5.15 -12.08 -1.09
CA PHE A 170 -5.74 -12.90 -2.14
C PHE A 170 -5.46 -14.40 -1.96
N ALA A 171 -4.24 -14.78 -1.58
CA ALA A 171 -3.81 -16.17 -1.47
C ALA A 171 -4.32 -16.90 -0.22
N TYR A 172 -4.39 -16.21 0.91
CA TYR A 172 -4.62 -16.83 2.23
C TYR A 172 -5.80 -16.22 2.99
N GLY A 173 -6.51 -15.27 2.38
CA GLY A 173 -7.67 -14.61 2.97
C GLY A 173 -7.36 -13.98 4.33
N ALA A 174 -8.19 -14.30 5.31
CA ALA A 174 -8.13 -13.76 6.66
C ALA A 174 -6.80 -14.03 7.39
N PHE A 175 -6.06 -15.08 7.05
CA PHE A 175 -4.73 -15.34 7.63
C PHE A 175 -3.72 -14.23 7.29
N SER A 176 -3.86 -13.54 6.16
CA SER A 176 -2.99 -12.42 5.77
C SER A 176 -2.99 -11.23 6.74
N ILE A 177 -4.07 -11.06 7.51
CA ILE A 177 -4.23 -9.93 8.45
C ILE A 177 -3.35 -10.12 9.70
N THR A 178 -2.87 -11.33 9.95
CA THR A 178 -2.05 -11.68 11.11
C THR A 178 -0.57 -11.31 10.98
N VAL A 179 -0.16 -10.75 9.82
CA VAL A 179 1.23 -10.69 9.37
C VAL A 179 2.09 -9.50 9.86
N PRO A 180 1.59 -8.32 10.29
CA PRO A 180 2.50 -7.24 10.65
C PRO A 180 3.05 -7.34 12.09
N GLY A 181 4.36 -7.62 12.20
CA GLY A 181 5.22 -7.13 13.29
C GLY A 181 5.29 -7.96 14.58
N ALA A 182 4.26 -8.73 14.93
CA ALA A 182 4.27 -9.59 16.11
C ALA A 182 3.61 -10.95 15.81
N PRO A 183 4.23 -12.08 16.17
CA PRO A 183 3.61 -13.38 16.01
C PRO A 183 2.36 -13.47 16.90
N LEU A 184 1.24 -13.86 16.29
CA LEU A 184 0.00 -14.16 17.02
C LEU A 184 -0.04 -15.67 17.29
N ALA A 185 -0.41 -16.05 18.51
CA ALA A 185 -0.63 -17.44 18.85
C ALA A 185 -2.12 -17.79 18.68
N LEU A 186 -2.40 -18.96 18.10
CA LEU A 186 -3.73 -19.55 18.08
C LEU A 186 -4.18 -19.86 19.53
N GLN A 187 -5.25 -19.20 19.98
CA GLN A 187 -5.81 -19.37 21.33
C GLN A 187 -6.99 -20.34 21.34
N THR A 188 -7.88 -20.20 20.36
CA THR A 188 -9.06 -21.05 20.22
C THR A 188 -9.26 -21.41 18.77
N LEU A 189 -9.73 -22.63 18.53
CA LEU A 189 -10.19 -23.13 17.25
C LEU A 189 -11.44 -23.95 17.50
N ALA A 190 -12.50 -23.64 16.76
CA ALA A 190 -13.79 -24.31 16.86
C ALA A 190 -14.33 -24.61 15.46
N VAL A 191 -15.05 -25.72 15.33
CA VAL A 191 -15.73 -26.10 14.09
C VAL A 191 -17.18 -26.45 14.41
N ASP A 192 -18.07 -25.92 13.57
CA ASP A 192 -19.50 -26.20 13.55
C ASP A 192 -19.87 -26.55 12.10
N SER A 193 -20.13 -27.84 11.86
CA SER A 193 -20.41 -28.38 10.54
C SER A 193 -19.26 -28.09 9.55
N ASP A 194 -19.50 -27.26 8.53
CA ASP A 194 -18.56 -26.83 7.50
C ASP A 194 -17.94 -25.46 7.79
N ARG A 195 -18.24 -24.85 8.94
CA ARG A 195 -17.72 -23.53 9.33
C ARG A 195 -16.71 -23.66 10.47
N TRP A 196 -15.60 -22.95 10.35
CA TRP A 196 -14.61 -22.85 11.42
C TRP A 196 -14.45 -21.43 11.91
N ARG A 197 -14.04 -21.29 13.17
CA ARG A 197 -13.68 -20.02 13.80
C ARG A 197 -12.42 -20.18 14.60
N ALA A 198 -11.55 -19.17 14.58
CA ALA A 198 -10.33 -19.14 15.35
C ALA A 198 -10.12 -17.77 16.01
N VAL A 199 -9.44 -17.76 17.15
CA VAL A 199 -8.92 -16.53 17.76
C VAL A 199 -7.41 -16.60 17.83
N PHE A 200 -6.75 -15.59 17.27
CA PHE A 200 -5.31 -15.40 17.30
C PHE A 200 -5.00 -14.20 18.18
N ALA A 201 -4.02 -14.30 19.08
CA ALA A 201 -3.67 -13.19 19.97
C ALA A 201 -2.17 -13.10 20.27
N SER A 202 -1.70 -11.89 20.53
CA SER A 202 -0.38 -11.60 21.08
C SER A 202 -0.53 -10.73 22.33
N GLU A 203 -0.11 -11.25 23.47
CA GLU A 203 -0.12 -10.50 24.73
C GLU A 203 0.83 -9.29 24.66
N ASP A 204 2.00 -9.48 24.06
CA ASP A 204 3.03 -8.44 23.92
C ASP A 204 2.56 -7.27 23.04
N ALA A 205 1.79 -7.56 21.98
CA ALA A 205 1.27 -6.56 21.07
C ALA A 205 -0.12 -6.03 21.45
N GLY A 206 -0.75 -6.56 22.51
CA GLY A 206 -2.11 -6.18 22.89
C GLY A 206 -3.14 -6.40 21.77
N LEU A 207 -2.89 -7.33 20.85
CA LEU A 207 -3.67 -7.56 19.64
C LEU A 207 -4.38 -8.91 19.70
N SER A 208 -5.68 -8.91 19.36
CA SER A 208 -6.48 -10.13 19.19
C SER A 208 -7.32 -10.04 17.92
N LEU A 209 -7.28 -11.10 17.12
CA LEU A 209 -7.99 -11.24 15.85
C LEU A 209 -8.92 -12.45 15.90
N GLY A 210 -10.16 -12.25 15.45
CA GLY A 210 -11.09 -13.33 15.14
C GLY A 210 -11.01 -13.66 13.65
N LEU A 211 -10.88 -14.94 13.32
CA LEU A 211 -10.93 -15.43 11.96
C LEU A 211 -12.11 -16.40 11.80
N GLU A 212 -12.77 -16.36 10.66
CA GLU A 212 -13.80 -17.33 10.29
C GLU A 212 -13.64 -17.80 8.85
N GLY A 213 -14.13 -18.99 8.55
CA GLY A 213 -14.07 -19.55 7.21
C GLY A 213 -14.88 -20.82 7.01
N SER A 214 -14.68 -21.47 5.87
CA SER A 214 -15.27 -22.77 5.53
C SER A 214 -14.23 -23.90 5.55
N TRP A 215 -14.67 -25.12 5.82
CA TRP A 215 -13.84 -26.33 5.85
C TRP A 215 -14.56 -27.50 5.19
N ASP A 216 -13.92 -28.07 4.17
CA ASP A 216 -14.31 -29.31 3.51
C ASP A 216 -13.48 -30.46 4.10
N ALA A 217 -14.12 -31.25 4.96
CA ALA A 217 -13.46 -32.35 5.66
C ALA A 217 -13.06 -33.50 4.74
N ASP A 218 -13.76 -33.71 3.63
CA ASP A 218 -13.49 -34.80 2.70
C ASP A 218 -12.30 -34.45 1.79
N ALA A 219 -12.21 -33.19 1.37
CA ALA A 219 -11.10 -32.71 0.54
C ALA A 219 -9.91 -32.16 1.35
N HIS A 220 -10.00 -32.11 2.67
CA HIS A 220 -8.98 -31.55 3.57
C HIS A 220 -8.52 -30.13 3.17
N ARG A 221 -9.49 -29.28 2.81
CA ARG A 221 -9.24 -27.90 2.37
C ARG A 221 -10.27 -26.94 2.96
N GLY A 222 -9.93 -25.67 3.03
CA GLY A 222 -10.82 -24.64 3.56
C GLY A 222 -10.50 -23.26 3.02
N THR A 223 -11.35 -22.31 3.39
CA THR A 223 -11.19 -20.88 3.08
C THR A 223 -11.14 -20.08 4.37
N ALA A 224 -10.58 -18.87 4.31
CA ALA A 224 -10.51 -17.94 5.43
C ALA A 224 -11.22 -16.64 5.06
N ASP A 225 -12.54 -16.62 5.25
CA ASP A 225 -13.46 -15.64 4.64
C ASP A 225 -13.53 -14.31 5.39
N LEU A 226 -13.22 -14.29 6.70
CA LEU A 226 -13.41 -13.12 7.55
C LEU A 226 -12.27 -12.97 8.55
N ALA A 227 -11.72 -11.75 8.66
CA ALA A 227 -10.89 -11.32 9.78
C ALA A 227 -11.56 -10.15 10.50
N ILE A 228 -11.50 -10.10 11.82
CA ILE A 228 -11.98 -8.98 12.64
C ILE A 228 -11.03 -8.68 13.79
N ILE A 229 -10.75 -7.40 14.06
CA ILE A 229 -10.01 -6.98 15.25
C ILE A 229 -10.93 -7.05 16.47
N LEU A 230 -10.60 -7.95 17.41
CA LEU A 230 -11.32 -8.13 18.67
C LEU A 230 -10.76 -7.25 19.79
N ALA A 231 -9.43 -7.03 19.78
CA ALA A 231 -8.74 -6.15 20.72
C ALA A 231 -7.48 -5.58 20.05
N CYS A 232 -7.14 -4.32 20.34
CA CYS A 232 -5.91 -3.68 19.87
C CYS A 232 -5.49 -2.56 20.84
N ASP A 233 -4.44 -2.78 21.62
CA ASP A 233 -3.78 -1.78 22.48
C ASP A 233 -2.43 -1.44 21.84
N PRO A 234 -2.14 -0.19 21.42
CA PRO A 234 -2.74 1.07 21.87
C PRO A 234 -3.80 1.69 20.97
N ALA A 235 -4.37 0.96 20.02
CA ALA A 235 -5.32 1.50 19.05
C ALA A 235 -6.75 0.94 19.21
N PRO A 236 -7.46 1.22 20.34
CA PRO A 236 -8.79 0.66 20.59
C PRO A 236 -9.84 1.14 19.58
N VAL A 237 -9.57 2.24 18.88
CA VAL A 237 -10.41 2.73 17.77
C VAL A 237 -10.49 1.74 16.61
N GLU A 238 -9.52 0.83 16.47
CA GLU A 238 -9.49 -0.17 15.40
C GLU A 238 -10.33 -1.41 15.72
N VAL A 239 -10.81 -1.58 16.96
CA VAL A 239 -11.65 -2.72 17.35
C VAL A 239 -12.96 -2.71 16.55
N GLY A 240 -13.30 -3.85 15.96
CA GLY A 240 -14.44 -4.00 15.06
C GLY A 240 -14.11 -3.76 13.58
N ARG A 241 -12.92 -3.24 13.25
CA ARG A 241 -12.42 -3.27 11.86
C ARG A 241 -12.39 -4.70 11.38
N LYS A 242 -12.86 -4.93 10.16
CA LYS A 242 -12.94 -6.27 9.57
C LYS A 242 -12.58 -6.28 8.10
N TRP A 243 -12.20 -7.46 7.63
CA TRP A 243 -11.93 -7.75 6.23
C TRP A 243 -12.70 -9.00 5.82
N THR A 244 -13.33 -8.97 4.65
CA THR A 244 -13.96 -10.15 4.05
C THR A 244 -13.23 -10.55 2.79
N PHE A 245 -13.19 -11.86 2.54
CA PHE A 245 -12.53 -12.49 1.41
C PHE A 245 -13.55 -13.41 0.73
N THR A 246 -13.89 -13.11 -0.51
CA THR A 246 -14.99 -13.78 -1.23
C THR A 246 -14.56 -14.17 -2.64
N ASP A 247 -15.43 -14.91 -3.32
CA ASP A 247 -15.22 -15.40 -4.68
C ASP A 247 -13.95 -16.25 -4.78
N TRP A 248 -13.91 -17.31 -3.96
CA TRP A 248 -12.81 -18.25 -3.92
C TRP A 248 -12.79 -19.16 -5.16
N GLU A 249 -11.63 -19.31 -5.78
CA GLU A 249 -11.38 -20.19 -6.91
C GLU A 249 -10.06 -20.95 -6.77
N GLU A 250 -9.93 -22.07 -7.49
CA GLU A 250 -8.68 -22.83 -7.56
C GLU A 250 -7.67 -22.12 -8.47
N ASN A 251 -6.41 -21.99 -8.03
CA ASN A 251 -5.36 -21.31 -8.80
C ASN A 251 -3.94 -21.78 -8.43
N ASP A 252 -3.33 -22.62 -9.23
CA ASP A 252 -2.01 -23.19 -8.87
C ASP A 252 -0.83 -22.22 -9.00
N ILE A 253 -1.06 -20.95 -9.35
CA ILE A 253 0.01 -19.94 -9.50
C ILE A 253 0.24 -19.22 -8.17
N LEU A 254 -0.82 -18.68 -7.55
CA LEU A 254 -0.70 -17.93 -6.29
C LEU A 254 -0.74 -18.83 -5.06
N ALA A 255 -1.78 -19.65 -4.98
CA ALA A 255 -2.07 -20.56 -3.89
C ALA A 255 -3.21 -21.50 -4.32
N PRO A 256 -3.24 -22.76 -3.85
CA PRO A 256 -4.23 -23.76 -4.30
C PRO A 256 -5.67 -23.25 -4.33
N GLN A 257 -6.02 -22.35 -3.43
CA GLN A 257 -7.22 -21.52 -3.51
C GLN A 257 -6.83 -20.05 -3.36
N LEU A 258 -7.47 -19.18 -4.13
CA LEU A 258 -7.36 -17.72 -3.97
C LEU A 258 -8.75 -17.10 -3.87
N CYS A 259 -8.88 -15.98 -3.18
CA CYS A 259 -10.08 -15.14 -3.23
C CYS A 259 -9.91 -14.06 -4.29
N ARG A 260 -10.97 -13.80 -5.07
CA ARG A 260 -10.98 -12.72 -6.07
C ARG A 260 -11.26 -11.36 -5.49
N VAL A 261 -11.97 -11.28 -4.36
CA VAL A 261 -12.43 -10.02 -3.78
C VAL A 261 -12.05 -9.95 -2.31
N GLN A 262 -11.33 -8.88 -1.95
CA GLN A 262 -11.05 -8.51 -0.57
C GLN A 262 -11.73 -7.17 -0.28
N THR A 263 -12.59 -7.11 0.75
CA THR A 263 -13.22 -5.86 1.18
C THR A 263 -12.78 -5.51 2.58
N SER A 264 -12.33 -4.28 2.79
CA SER A 264 -12.05 -3.72 4.11
C SER A 264 -13.24 -2.92 4.62
N TYR A 265 -13.48 -2.97 5.92
CA TYR A 265 -14.56 -2.23 6.58
C TYR A 265 -14.02 -1.48 7.78
N ALA A 266 -14.49 -0.24 7.94
CA ALA A 266 -14.31 0.54 9.14
C ALA A 266 -14.95 -0.18 10.35
N PRO A 267 -14.52 0.16 11.58
CA PRO A 267 -15.19 -0.27 12.82
C PRO A 267 -16.71 -0.02 12.85
N SER A 268 -17.18 1.01 12.14
CA SER A 268 -18.61 1.32 12.00
C SER A 268 -19.39 0.33 11.13
N GLY A 269 -18.69 -0.59 10.45
CA GLY A 269 -19.24 -1.52 9.47
C GLY A 269 -19.38 -0.96 8.05
N GLN A 270 -19.00 0.30 7.83
CA GLN A 270 -18.97 0.90 6.49
C GLN A 270 -17.79 0.34 5.69
N ALA A 271 -18.02 -0.06 4.44
CA ALA A 271 -16.94 -0.47 3.54
C ALA A 271 -15.98 0.71 3.29
N GLU A 272 -14.68 0.44 3.30
CA GLU A 272 -13.65 1.43 3.04
C GLU A 272 -13.03 1.27 1.66
N SER A 273 -12.50 0.07 1.40
CA SER A 273 -11.92 -0.29 0.11
C SER A 273 -12.36 -1.68 -0.34
N ILE A 274 -12.47 -1.86 -1.66
CA ILE A 274 -12.70 -3.15 -2.31
C ILE A 274 -11.54 -3.41 -3.26
N HIS A 275 -10.85 -4.52 -3.06
CA HIS A 275 -9.76 -4.97 -3.91
C HIS A 275 -10.27 -6.14 -4.75
N THR A 276 -10.14 -6.05 -6.08
CA THR A 276 -10.55 -7.11 -7.00
C THR A 276 -9.35 -7.60 -7.79
N LEU A 277 -9.00 -8.87 -7.62
CA LEU A 277 -7.96 -9.54 -8.37
C LEU A 277 -8.45 -9.86 -9.79
N GLU A 278 -7.73 -9.39 -10.80
CA GLU A 278 -8.15 -9.49 -12.19
C GLU A 278 -7.30 -10.54 -12.94
N ILE A 279 -5.97 -10.39 -12.90
CA ILE A 279 -5.04 -11.26 -13.62
C ILE A 279 -4.06 -11.89 -12.64
N VAL A 280 -3.77 -13.17 -12.89
CA VAL A 280 -2.70 -13.93 -12.26
C VAL A 280 -2.11 -14.85 -13.32
N GLU A 281 -0.88 -14.58 -13.72
CA GLU A 281 -0.19 -15.40 -14.71
C GLU A 281 1.30 -15.54 -14.42
N LEU A 282 1.88 -16.64 -14.89
CA LEU A 282 3.33 -16.83 -14.86
C LEU A 282 3.97 -16.07 -16.01
N ILE A 283 5.10 -15.45 -15.73
CA ILE A 283 5.98 -14.83 -16.73
C ILE A 283 7.33 -15.55 -16.70
N THR A 284 8.13 -15.38 -17.74
CA THR A 284 9.50 -15.89 -17.72
C THR A 284 10.45 -14.90 -17.05
N GLN A 285 11.61 -15.38 -16.60
CA GLN A 285 12.71 -14.50 -16.18
C GLN A 285 13.13 -13.53 -17.30
N GLY A 286 13.04 -13.97 -18.57
CA GLY A 286 13.31 -13.13 -19.73
C GLY A 286 12.32 -11.97 -19.85
N ASP A 287 11.03 -12.26 -19.69
CA ASP A 287 9.96 -11.25 -19.71
C ASP A 287 10.16 -10.25 -18.57
N PHE A 288 10.40 -10.73 -17.35
CA PHE A 288 10.67 -9.85 -16.21
C PHE A 288 11.89 -8.95 -16.45
N SER A 289 12.96 -9.49 -17.03
CA SER A 289 14.17 -8.72 -17.35
C SER A 289 13.89 -7.64 -18.40
N PHE A 290 13.08 -7.95 -19.40
CA PHE A 290 12.65 -7.01 -20.44
C PHE A 290 11.73 -5.90 -19.87
N ILE A 291 10.73 -6.29 -19.09
CA ILE A 291 9.75 -5.40 -18.46
C ILE A 291 10.40 -4.48 -17.42
N THR A 292 11.47 -4.91 -16.75
CA THR A 292 12.17 -4.08 -15.75
C THR A 292 13.27 -3.20 -16.32
N THR A 293 13.47 -3.18 -17.65
CA THR A 293 14.47 -2.32 -18.27
C THR A 293 14.09 -0.85 -18.07
N PRO A 294 15.01 0.02 -17.61
CA PRO A 294 14.71 1.44 -17.46
C PRO A 294 14.22 2.07 -18.77
N PRO A 295 13.25 3.01 -18.72
CA PRO A 295 12.82 3.75 -19.89
C PRO A 295 14.00 4.44 -20.59
N ASN A 296 13.95 4.51 -21.91
CA ASN A 296 14.96 5.22 -22.69
C ASN A 296 14.56 6.69 -22.82
N PRO A 297 15.26 7.63 -22.16
CA PRO A 297 14.89 9.05 -22.18
C PRO A 297 15.07 9.70 -23.56
N ARG A 298 15.88 9.12 -24.45
CA ARG A 298 16.03 9.64 -25.82
C ARG A 298 14.95 9.13 -26.76
N ALA A 299 14.59 7.86 -26.62
CA ALA A 299 13.50 7.26 -27.40
C ALA A 299 12.12 7.61 -26.83
N GLN A 300 12.05 8.16 -25.62
CA GLN A 300 10.81 8.57 -24.95
C GLN A 300 9.85 7.38 -24.87
N SER A 301 10.35 6.23 -24.40
CA SER A 301 9.60 4.97 -24.42
C SER A 301 9.96 4.03 -23.27
N ASP A 302 8.98 3.24 -22.86
CA ASP A 302 9.05 2.13 -21.91
C ASP A 302 8.47 0.83 -22.52
N SER A 303 8.98 -0.33 -22.08
CA SER A 303 8.63 -1.64 -22.65
C SER A 303 7.19 -2.09 -22.39
N VAL A 304 6.54 -1.54 -21.36
CA VAL A 304 5.16 -1.87 -20.99
C VAL A 304 4.20 -0.76 -21.44
N ARG A 305 4.53 0.49 -21.11
CA ARG A 305 3.65 1.64 -21.34
C ARG A 305 3.75 2.21 -22.76
N GLY A 306 4.81 1.86 -23.49
CA GLY A 306 5.06 2.46 -24.80
C GLY A 306 5.58 3.90 -24.66
N PRO A 307 5.05 4.88 -25.42
CA PRO A 307 5.54 6.25 -25.39
C PRO A 307 5.42 6.92 -24.00
N LEU A 308 6.45 7.66 -23.58
CA LEU A 308 6.51 8.44 -22.34
C LEU A 308 6.96 9.87 -22.63
N VAL A 309 6.78 10.78 -21.66
CA VAL A 309 7.39 12.12 -21.69
C VAL A 309 8.31 12.29 -20.48
N ILE A 310 9.61 12.15 -20.71
CA ILE A 310 10.66 12.28 -19.71
C ILE A 310 11.33 13.64 -19.91
N GLN A 311 11.21 14.50 -18.90
CA GLN A 311 11.81 15.84 -18.90
C GLN A 311 13.10 15.88 -18.08
N THR A 312 13.18 15.10 -17.01
CA THR A 312 14.38 15.00 -16.19
C THR A 312 14.70 13.55 -15.86
N VAL A 313 16.00 13.26 -15.77
CA VAL A 313 16.53 12.00 -15.28
C VAL A 313 17.41 12.30 -14.08
N HIS A 314 17.03 11.82 -12.90
CA HIS A 314 17.83 11.91 -11.69
C HIS A 314 18.61 10.61 -11.53
N LYS A 315 19.94 10.68 -11.57
CA LYS A 315 20.81 9.55 -11.25
C LYS A 315 21.25 9.68 -9.80
N VAL A 316 20.72 8.80 -8.96
CA VAL A 316 20.98 8.77 -7.52
C VAL A 316 21.86 7.58 -7.20
N SER A 317 23.11 7.84 -6.83
CA SER A 317 24.04 6.81 -6.37
C SER A 317 24.18 6.85 -4.86
N GLY A 318 24.04 5.71 -4.18
CA GLY A 318 24.39 5.63 -2.76
C GLY A 318 25.89 5.92 -2.55
N GLY A 319 26.22 6.83 -1.61
CA GLY A 319 27.60 7.16 -1.25
C GLY A 319 27.95 8.65 -1.40
N LEU A 320 29.25 8.96 -1.57
CA LEU A 320 29.78 10.32 -1.71
C LEU A 320 29.67 10.89 -3.14
N ASN A 321 29.14 10.09 -4.09
CA ASN A 321 29.00 10.52 -5.47
C ASN A 321 27.80 11.48 -5.58
N PRO A 322 27.99 12.69 -6.14
CA PRO A 322 26.90 13.64 -6.28
C PRO A 322 25.86 13.10 -7.27
N SER A 323 24.59 13.20 -6.90
CA SER A 323 23.51 12.93 -7.85
C SER A 323 23.58 13.89 -9.03
N ILE A 324 23.23 13.38 -10.22
CA ILE A 324 23.23 14.15 -11.47
C ILE A 324 21.82 14.21 -12.01
N VAL A 325 21.38 15.40 -12.39
CA VAL A 325 20.13 15.65 -13.09
C VAL A 325 20.43 15.93 -14.56
N THR A 326 19.94 15.06 -15.44
CA THR A 326 19.97 15.28 -16.89
C THR A 326 18.62 15.80 -17.33
N VAL A 327 18.60 16.92 -18.06
CA VAL A 327 17.37 17.57 -18.55
C VAL A 327 17.21 17.27 -20.04
N PHE A 328 15.99 16.94 -20.44
CA PHE A 328 15.60 16.63 -21.82
C PHE A 328 14.50 17.58 -22.30
N ASP A 329 14.46 17.85 -23.60
CA ASP A 329 13.29 18.48 -24.22
C ASP A 329 12.21 17.44 -24.55
N SER A 330 11.09 17.90 -25.11
CA SER A 330 9.97 17.04 -25.51
C SER A 330 10.28 16.07 -26.65
N THR A 331 11.43 16.21 -27.32
CA THR A 331 11.88 15.30 -28.39
C THR A 331 12.84 14.23 -27.87
N GLY A 332 13.21 14.27 -26.59
CA GLY A 332 14.22 13.40 -26.00
C GLY A 332 15.65 13.86 -26.25
N SER A 333 15.87 15.08 -26.74
CA SER A 333 17.20 15.66 -26.88
C SER A 333 17.69 16.16 -25.53
N GLN A 334 18.91 15.77 -25.14
CA GLN A 334 19.53 16.22 -23.89
C GLN A 334 19.87 17.72 -23.98
N LEU A 335 19.35 18.50 -23.06
CA LEU A 335 19.57 19.95 -22.96
C LEU A 335 20.71 20.32 -22.01
N ALA A 336 20.80 19.62 -20.88
CA ALA A 336 21.76 19.93 -19.83
C ALA A 336 22.06 18.72 -18.94
N GLU A 337 23.20 18.78 -18.25
CA GLU A 337 23.58 17.87 -17.16
C GLU A 337 24.06 18.72 -15.99
N ILE A 338 23.37 18.60 -14.84
CA ILE A 338 23.49 19.53 -13.72
C ILE A 338 23.67 18.70 -12.43
N PRO A 339 24.64 19.01 -11.56
CA PRO A 339 24.69 18.41 -10.23
C PRO A 339 23.40 18.73 -9.45
N GLU A 340 22.82 17.77 -8.75
CA GLU A 340 21.51 17.93 -8.07
C GLU A 340 21.49 19.11 -7.08
N ARG A 341 22.59 19.32 -6.34
CA ARG A 341 22.77 20.47 -5.44
C ARG A 341 22.55 21.83 -6.12
N ASP A 342 22.89 21.93 -7.40
CA ASP A 342 22.78 23.15 -8.19
C ASP A 342 21.39 23.24 -8.85
N PHE A 343 20.76 22.09 -9.11
CA PHE A 343 19.37 22.02 -9.59
C PHE A 343 18.38 22.54 -8.54
N ASP A 344 18.51 22.11 -7.27
CA ASP A 344 17.62 22.55 -6.19
C ASP A 344 17.75 24.05 -5.91
N ARG A 345 18.99 24.58 -5.89
CA ARG A 345 19.23 26.02 -5.76
C ARG A 345 18.56 26.82 -6.88
N ASN A 346 18.62 26.33 -8.11
CA ASN A 346 17.96 26.97 -9.25
C ASN A 346 16.43 26.85 -9.19
N ARG A 347 15.90 25.76 -8.65
CA ARG A 347 14.45 25.59 -8.43
C ARG A 347 13.94 26.57 -7.38
N GLU A 348 14.63 26.71 -6.25
CA GLU A 348 14.32 27.70 -5.22
C GLU A 348 14.42 29.13 -5.78
N GLN A 349 15.48 29.45 -6.52
CA GLN A 349 15.62 30.76 -7.18
C GLN A 349 14.54 31.02 -8.22
N ARG A 350 14.12 30.01 -9.00
CA ARG A 350 13.02 30.13 -9.96
C ARG A 350 11.68 30.37 -9.26
N LEU A 351 11.38 29.64 -8.19
CA LEU A 351 10.19 29.87 -7.37
C LEU A 351 10.20 31.29 -6.75
N LEU A 352 11.35 31.74 -6.26
CA LEU A 352 11.52 33.11 -5.76
C LEU A 352 11.37 34.16 -6.88
N SER A 353 11.88 33.91 -8.09
CA SER A 353 11.76 34.84 -9.22
C SER A 353 10.37 34.86 -9.88
N MET A 354 9.64 33.73 -9.92
CA MET A 354 8.23 33.70 -10.34
C MET A 354 7.32 34.41 -9.34
N SER A 355 7.67 34.39 -8.05
CA SER A 355 7.00 35.19 -7.01
C SER A 355 7.20 36.70 -7.18
N VAL A 356 8.28 37.12 -7.88
CA VAL A 356 8.58 38.53 -8.19
C VAL A 356 7.89 38.99 -9.49
N LEU A 357 7.60 38.07 -10.42
CA LEU A 357 6.96 38.36 -11.70
C LEU A 357 5.41 38.36 -11.64
N ILE A 358 4.81 37.69 -10.65
CA ILE A 358 3.40 37.88 -10.32
C ILE A 358 3.31 39.12 -9.42
N GLY A 359 3.20 40.28 -10.06
CA GLY A 359 3.12 41.59 -9.40
C GLY A 359 1.93 41.71 -8.44
N VAL A 360 2.10 41.26 -7.21
CA VAL A 360 1.31 41.71 -6.06
C VAL A 360 2.14 42.80 -5.36
N PRO A 361 1.73 44.07 -5.41
CA PRO A 361 2.45 45.12 -4.72
C PRO A 361 2.31 44.91 -3.20
N GLY A 362 3.45 44.63 -2.57
CA GLY A 362 3.81 44.97 -1.20
C GLY A 362 2.82 44.65 -0.09
N VAL A 363 2.98 43.49 0.57
CA VAL A 363 2.77 43.28 2.03
C VAL A 363 3.45 41.98 2.52
N VAL A 364 3.67 40.97 1.67
CA VAL A 364 4.09 39.61 2.15
C VAL A 364 5.58 39.46 2.47
N ALA A 365 6.46 40.32 1.95
CA ALA A 365 7.91 40.20 2.15
C ALA A 365 8.39 40.41 3.61
N VAL A 366 7.56 40.99 4.49
CA VAL A 366 7.92 41.24 5.90
C VAL A 366 7.61 40.03 6.80
N VAL A 367 6.68 39.14 6.41
CA VAL A 367 6.23 38.04 7.28
C VAL A 367 7.16 36.82 7.19
N ILE A 368 7.69 36.51 6.00
CA ILE A 368 8.58 35.35 5.81
C ILE A 368 10.00 35.63 6.33
N GLY A 369 10.50 36.86 6.19
CA GLY A 369 11.78 37.28 6.79
C GLY A 369 11.76 37.32 8.32
N GLY A 370 10.63 37.68 8.94
CA GLY A 370 10.49 37.73 10.40
C GLY A 370 10.38 36.36 11.08
N ALA A 371 9.78 35.37 10.40
CA ALA A 371 9.62 34.01 10.94
C ALA A 371 10.92 33.19 10.92
N LEU A 372 11.76 33.36 9.88
CA LEU A 372 13.07 32.71 9.79
C LEU A 372 14.11 33.34 10.74
N TRP A 373 14.03 34.64 11.00
CA TRP A 373 14.95 35.30 11.93
C TRP A 373 14.70 34.97 13.41
N ARG A 374 13.42 34.74 13.81
CA ARG A 374 13.10 34.31 15.19
C ARG A 374 13.48 32.86 15.49
N ARG A 375 13.52 31.98 14.50
CA ARG A 375 13.89 30.57 14.71
C ARG A 375 15.40 30.35 14.89
N MET A 376 16.24 31.31 14.48
CA MET A 376 17.69 31.24 14.62
C MET A 376 18.25 31.84 15.93
N ARG A 377 17.42 32.50 16.77
CA ARG A 377 17.84 33.01 18.10
C ARG A 377 17.38 32.16 19.29
N GLY A 378 16.59 31.10 19.07
CA GLY A 378 16.03 30.27 20.14
C GLY A 378 16.90 29.11 20.63
N SER A 379 18.13 28.94 20.11
CA SER A 379 19.01 27.81 20.46
C SER A 379 20.30 28.22 21.17
N GLN A 380 20.25 29.30 21.96
CA GLN A 380 21.26 29.60 22.98
C GLN A 380 20.57 30.14 24.24
N SER A 381 20.04 29.22 25.03
CA SER A 381 19.86 29.34 26.49
C SER A 381 19.79 27.94 27.08
#